data_AF-A0A527A1T6-F1
#
_entry.id   AF-A0A527A1T6-F1
#
_cell.length_a   1.000
_cell.length_b   1.000
_cell.length_c   1.000
_cell.angle_alpha   90.00
_cell.angle_beta   90.00
_cell.angle_gamma   90.00
#
_symmetry.space_group_name_H-M   'P 1'
#
loop_
_entity.id
_entity.type
_entity.pdbx_description
1 polymer ?
#
loop_
_entity_poly.entity_id
_entity_poly.type
_entity_poly.pdbx_seq_one_letter_code
_entity_poly.pdbx_strand_id
1 'polypeptide(L)'
;FYKFGLGYANEMALRPQTLYGTVDSPAGLASWILDHDADSYALIARSFDGEPEGLTRDDILDNITLYWLTNTAVSSAQLYWEHRRTATAGFFDAKGVTIPVGVSAYPSEIYTAPKSWTERAFPKLLHYGRPPKGCHFAAWEQPKYFTDEVRASFKTLRT
;
A
#
# COMPACT_ATOMS: atom_id res chain seq x y z
N PHE A 1 6.79 12.23 2.51
CA PHE A 1 5.67 11.54 3.18
C PHE A 1 5.10 12.31 4.39
N TYR A 2 5.70 12.23 5.59
CA TYR A 2 5.11 12.73 6.86
C TYR A 2 4.55 14.16 6.90
N LYS A 3 5.09 15.07 6.08
CA LYS A 3 4.66 16.48 6.08
C LYS A 3 3.29 16.69 5.43
N PHE A 4 2.95 15.91 4.40
CA PHE A 4 1.76 16.16 3.55
C PHE A 4 0.98 14.90 3.13
N GLY A 5 1.60 13.72 3.15
CA GLY A 5 0.98 12.47 2.65
C GLY A 5 0.16 11.68 3.67
N LEU A 6 -0.21 12.29 4.80
CA LEU A 6 -0.93 11.62 5.90
C LEU A 6 -2.35 12.14 6.10
N GLY A 7 -2.88 12.98 5.21
CA GLY A 7 -4.22 13.57 5.34
C GLY A 7 -5.31 12.51 5.50
N TYR A 8 -5.39 11.58 4.55
CA TYR A 8 -6.36 10.48 4.56
C TYR A 8 -6.23 9.63 5.84
N ALA A 9 -5.00 9.23 6.21
CA ALA A 9 -4.72 8.41 7.37
C ALA A 9 -5.09 9.12 8.68
N ASN A 10 -4.88 10.44 8.78
CA ASN A 10 -5.26 11.22 9.95
C ASN A 10 -6.79 11.32 10.08
N GLU A 11 -7.52 11.57 8.99
CA GLU A 11 -8.98 11.61 9.01
C GLU A 11 -9.56 10.25 9.43
N MET A 12 -9.10 9.16 8.81
CA MET A 12 -9.55 7.80 9.17
C MET A 12 -9.15 7.41 10.60
N ALA A 13 -7.97 7.82 11.08
CA ALA A 13 -7.54 7.51 12.44
C ALA A 13 -8.29 8.31 13.52
N LEU A 14 -8.73 9.52 13.20
CA LEU A 14 -9.33 10.45 14.16
C LEU A 14 -10.84 10.53 14.07
N ARG A 15 -11.46 10.36 12.91
CA ARG A 15 -12.91 10.50 12.69
C ARG A 15 -13.36 9.62 11.51
N PRO A 16 -13.17 8.29 11.52
CA PRO A 16 -13.52 7.45 10.38
C PRO A 16 -15.01 7.53 10.00
N GLN A 17 -15.89 7.72 11.01
CA GLN A 17 -17.33 7.75 10.81
C GLN A 17 -17.82 9.00 10.06
N THR A 18 -17.06 10.10 10.04
CA THR A 18 -17.46 11.34 9.32
C THR A 18 -17.29 11.23 7.81
N LEU A 19 -16.65 10.16 7.32
CA LEU A 19 -16.48 9.86 5.89
C LEU A 19 -17.78 9.41 5.20
N TYR A 20 -18.96 9.81 5.67
CA TYR A 20 -20.24 9.45 5.05
C TYR A 20 -20.34 9.84 3.57
N GLY A 21 -19.61 10.89 3.15
CA GLY A 21 -19.54 11.25 1.73
C GLY A 21 -18.99 10.14 0.83
N THR A 22 -18.12 9.25 1.33
CA THR A 22 -17.55 8.15 0.54
C THR A 22 -18.51 6.96 0.40
N VAL A 23 -19.65 6.96 1.11
CA VAL A 23 -20.68 5.92 0.99
C VAL A 23 -21.96 6.44 0.35
N ASP A 24 -22.12 7.77 0.26
CA ASP A 24 -23.29 8.41 -0.36
C ASP A 24 -22.99 8.92 -1.79
N SER A 25 -21.71 9.10 -2.15
CA SER A 25 -21.29 9.56 -3.47
C SER A 25 -20.27 8.62 -4.11
N PRO A 26 -20.57 7.99 -5.27
CA PRO A 26 -19.59 7.15 -5.97
C PRO A 26 -18.41 7.99 -6.51
N ALA A 27 -18.66 9.25 -6.88
CA ALA A 27 -17.58 10.18 -7.24
C ALA A 27 -16.74 10.58 -6.02
N GLY A 28 -17.38 10.77 -4.86
CA GLY A 28 -16.69 10.99 -3.59
C GLY A 28 -15.79 9.81 -3.21
N LEU A 29 -16.32 8.59 -3.29
CA LEU A 29 -15.55 7.36 -3.07
C LEU A 29 -14.37 7.24 -4.03
N ALA A 30 -14.62 7.43 -5.33
CA ALA A 30 -13.57 7.34 -6.34
C ALA A 30 -12.46 8.36 -6.04
N SER A 31 -12.80 9.63 -5.80
CA SER A 31 -11.80 10.65 -5.48
C SER A 31 -10.97 10.31 -4.24
N TRP A 32 -11.59 9.70 -3.21
CA TRP A 32 -10.90 9.29 -1.99
C TRP A 32 -9.94 8.12 -2.21
N ILE A 33 -10.30 7.15 -3.05
CA ILE A 33 -9.45 5.97 -3.34
C ILE A 33 -8.30 6.34 -4.30
N LEU A 34 -8.55 7.20 -5.28
CA LEU A 34 -7.56 7.57 -6.30
C LEU A 34 -6.39 8.38 -5.70
N ASP A 35 -6.66 9.24 -4.71
CA ASP A 35 -5.66 10.12 -4.07
C ASP A 35 -4.90 9.43 -2.91
N HIS A 36 -4.30 8.26 -3.17
CA HIS A 36 -3.55 7.51 -2.15
C HIS A 36 -2.20 8.17 -1.82
N ASP A 37 -1.36 8.36 -2.83
CA ASP A 37 -0.09 9.09 -2.79
C ASP A 37 0.24 9.62 -4.19
N ALA A 38 1.22 10.53 -4.29
CA ALA A 38 1.52 11.24 -5.52
C ALA A 38 1.99 10.32 -6.66
N ASP A 39 2.79 9.30 -6.38
CA ASP A 39 3.34 8.40 -7.40
C ASP A 39 2.28 7.42 -7.88
N SER A 40 1.51 6.84 -6.95
CA SER A 40 0.37 6.00 -7.28
C SER A 40 -0.74 6.76 -8.02
N TYR A 41 -1.08 7.98 -7.60
CA TYR A 41 -2.06 8.81 -8.29
C TYR A 41 -1.61 9.12 -9.72
N ALA A 42 -0.35 9.51 -9.91
CA ALA A 42 0.18 9.79 -11.25
C ALA A 42 0.11 8.57 -12.17
N LEU A 43 0.43 7.37 -11.65
CA LEU A 43 0.29 6.11 -12.40
C LEU A 43 -1.17 5.85 -12.78
N ILE A 44 -2.09 5.97 -11.81
CA ILE A 44 -3.51 5.76 -12.03
C ILE A 44 -4.06 6.75 -13.07
N ALA A 45 -3.72 8.03 -12.97
CA ALA A 45 -4.15 9.05 -13.92
C ALA A 45 -3.73 8.69 -15.36
N ARG A 46 -2.48 8.25 -15.58
CA ARG A 46 -2.02 7.79 -16.89
C ARG A 46 -2.81 6.58 -17.41
N SER A 47 -3.19 5.65 -16.54
CA SER A 47 -4.06 4.53 -16.92
C SER A 47 -5.45 4.98 -17.39
N PHE A 48 -5.99 6.08 -16.86
CA PHE A 48 -7.25 6.67 -17.33
C PHE A 48 -7.09 7.45 -18.64
N ASP A 49 -5.91 8.03 -18.88
CA ASP A 49 -5.55 8.71 -20.14
C ASP A 49 -5.22 7.74 -21.29
N GLY A 50 -5.26 6.42 -21.04
CA GLY A 50 -5.00 5.39 -22.04
C GLY A 50 -3.54 4.94 -22.16
N GLU A 51 -2.69 5.36 -21.21
CA GLU A 51 -1.26 5.04 -21.16
C GLU A 51 -0.93 4.16 -19.93
N PRO A 52 -1.44 2.90 -19.87
CA PRO A 52 -1.29 2.06 -18.69
C PRO A 52 0.15 1.59 -18.49
N GLU A 53 0.58 1.55 -17.24
CA GLU A 53 1.93 1.17 -16.84
C GLU A 53 2.02 -0.11 -16.00
N GLY A 54 0.96 -0.92 -16.04
CA GLY A 54 0.79 -2.16 -15.29
C GLY A 54 -0.65 -2.34 -14.81
N LEU A 55 -1.32 -1.23 -14.50
CA LEU A 55 -2.74 -1.16 -14.18
C LEU A 55 -3.51 -0.53 -15.33
N THR A 56 -4.70 -1.05 -15.63
CA THR A 56 -5.65 -0.45 -16.56
C THR A 56 -6.68 0.39 -15.82
N ARG A 57 -7.44 1.20 -16.56
CA ARG A 57 -8.61 1.92 -16.01
C ARG A 57 -9.59 0.96 -15.31
N ASP A 58 -9.87 -0.17 -15.96
CA ASP A 58 -10.90 -1.09 -15.48
C ASP A 58 -10.44 -1.83 -14.22
N ASP A 59 -9.15 -2.13 -14.06
CA ASP A 59 -8.58 -2.61 -12.79
C ASP A 59 -8.93 -1.64 -11.64
N ILE A 60 -8.67 -0.34 -11.83
CA ILE A 60 -8.94 0.68 -10.82
C ILE A 60 -10.44 0.78 -10.49
N LEU A 61 -11.29 0.74 -11.53
CA LEU A 61 -12.74 0.79 -11.37
C LEU A 61 -13.27 -0.47 -10.67
N ASP A 62 -12.70 -1.64 -10.89
CA ASP A 62 -13.07 -2.88 -10.20
C ASP A 62 -12.81 -2.76 -8.69
N ASN A 63 -11.66 -2.20 -8.30
CA ASN A 63 -11.38 -1.94 -6.88
C ASN A 63 -12.35 -0.92 -6.28
N ILE A 64 -12.62 0.21 -6.96
CA ILE A 64 -13.60 1.20 -6.47
C ILE A 64 -15.00 0.58 -6.36
N THR A 65 -15.39 -0.23 -7.34
CA THR A 65 -16.69 -0.91 -7.40
C THR A 65 -16.84 -1.90 -6.25
N LEU A 66 -15.77 -2.62 -5.88
CA LEU A 66 -15.76 -3.49 -4.71
C LEU A 66 -16.12 -2.72 -3.43
N TYR A 67 -15.49 -1.56 -3.18
CA TYR A 67 -15.80 -0.73 -2.02
C TYR A 67 -17.24 -0.18 -2.06
N TRP A 68 -17.68 0.25 -3.25
CA TRP A 68 -19.02 0.81 -3.45
C TRP A 68 -20.12 -0.23 -3.18
N LEU A 69 -20.06 -1.38 -3.86
CA LEU A 69 -21.12 -2.41 -3.78
C LEU A 69 -21.17 -3.10 -2.42
N THR A 70 -20.06 -3.14 -1.69
CA THR A 70 -20.03 -3.69 -0.33
C THR A 70 -20.32 -2.65 0.75
N ASN A 71 -20.40 -1.37 0.39
CA ASN A 71 -20.57 -0.24 1.31
C ASN A 71 -19.52 -0.24 2.44
N THR A 72 -18.25 -0.52 2.10
CA THR A 72 -17.18 -0.76 3.08
C THR A 72 -16.19 0.39 3.23
N ALA A 73 -16.38 1.52 2.57
CA ALA A 73 -15.45 2.66 2.67
C ALA A 73 -15.28 3.18 4.11
N VAL A 74 -16.38 3.31 4.87
CA VAL A 74 -16.32 3.74 6.28
C VAL A 74 -15.83 2.62 7.19
N SER A 75 -16.22 1.36 6.96
CA SER A 75 -15.80 0.25 7.82
C SER A 75 -14.31 -0.08 7.64
N SER A 76 -13.75 0.07 6.43
CA SER A 76 -12.31 -0.09 6.19
C SER A 76 -11.48 0.99 6.92
N ALA A 77 -11.99 2.22 7.00
CA ALA A 77 -11.35 3.33 7.72
C ALA A 77 -11.23 3.05 9.24
N GLN A 78 -12.11 2.23 9.82
CA GLN A 78 -12.05 1.88 11.25
C GLN A 78 -10.74 1.19 11.63
N LEU A 79 -10.07 0.50 10.70
CA LEU A 79 -8.76 -0.09 10.95
C LEU A 79 -7.73 0.96 11.39
N TYR A 80 -7.77 2.17 10.82
CA TYR A 80 -6.88 3.27 11.21
C TYR A 80 -7.20 3.78 12.62
N TRP A 81 -8.48 3.91 12.94
CA TRP A 81 -8.96 4.34 14.25
C TRP A 81 -8.56 3.37 15.37
N GLU A 82 -8.71 2.07 15.12
CA GLU A 82 -8.30 1.00 16.04
C GLU A 82 -6.79 0.95 16.19
N HIS A 83 -6.03 0.98 15.07
CA HIS A 83 -4.58 1.01 15.11
C HIS A 83 -4.07 2.21 15.90
N ARG A 84 -4.63 3.41 15.70
CA ARG A 84 -4.20 4.62 16.41
C ARG A 84 -4.34 4.51 17.94
N ARG A 85 -5.29 3.72 18.43
CA ARG A 85 -5.57 3.51 19.86
C ARG A 85 -4.76 2.38 20.48
N THR A 86 -4.48 1.35 19.69
CA THR A 86 -3.88 0.11 20.18
C THR A 86 -2.39 0.02 19.90
N ALA A 87 -1.87 0.78 18.93
CA ALA A 87 -0.45 0.76 18.58
C ALA A 87 0.41 1.30 19.72
N THR A 88 1.35 0.47 20.17
CA THR A 88 2.32 0.79 21.23
C THR A 88 3.66 1.29 20.70
N ALA A 89 3.85 1.31 19.39
CA ALA A 89 5.08 1.75 18.73
C ALA A 89 4.75 2.46 17.41
N GLY A 90 5.69 3.30 16.95
CA GLY A 90 5.57 4.10 15.74
C GLY A 90 5.39 3.25 14.48
N PHE A 91 4.88 3.87 13.42
CA PHE A 91 4.52 3.19 12.17
C PHE A 91 5.71 2.49 11.49
N PHE A 92 6.90 3.11 11.50
CA PHE A 92 8.13 2.54 10.93
C PHE A 92 9.11 1.97 11.95
N ASP A 93 8.70 1.83 13.22
CA ASP A 93 9.57 1.28 14.26
C ASP A 93 9.86 -0.19 13.99
N ALA A 94 11.12 -0.61 14.20
CA ALA A 94 11.46 -2.02 14.19
C ALA A 94 10.69 -2.75 15.30
N LYS A 95 9.99 -3.83 14.94
CA LYS A 95 9.12 -4.60 15.86
C LYS A 95 9.77 -5.84 16.45
N GLY A 96 11.08 -6.02 16.27
CA GLY A 96 11.82 -7.17 16.81
C GLY A 96 11.41 -8.52 16.22
N VAL A 97 11.09 -8.55 14.92
CA VAL A 97 10.67 -9.78 14.22
C VAL A 97 11.83 -10.79 14.17
N THR A 98 11.62 -12.00 14.69
CA THR A 98 12.65 -13.05 14.84
C THR A 98 12.48 -14.25 13.91
N ILE A 99 11.49 -14.22 13.02
CA ILE A 99 11.28 -15.22 11.96
C ILE A 99 12.06 -14.83 10.69
N PRO A 100 12.26 -15.74 9.72
CA PRO A 100 12.85 -15.39 8.44
C PRO A 100 11.99 -14.37 7.68
N VAL A 101 12.62 -13.36 7.06
CA VAL A 101 11.93 -12.27 6.35
C VAL A 101 12.53 -12.06 4.96
N GLY A 102 11.69 -11.82 3.97
CA GLY A 102 12.09 -11.24 2.67
C GLY A 102 11.56 -9.81 2.55
N VAL A 103 12.35 -8.91 1.96
CA VAL A 103 11.95 -7.52 1.70
C VAL A 103 12.21 -7.16 0.25
N SER A 104 11.23 -6.52 -0.38
CA SER A 104 11.34 -5.99 -1.75
C SER A 104 11.07 -4.50 -1.71
N ALA A 105 12.09 -3.72 -2.06
CA ALA A 105 12.09 -2.27 -1.96
C ALA A 105 11.81 -1.65 -3.33
N TYR A 106 10.52 -1.47 -3.65
CA TYR A 106 10.06 -0.91 -4.92
C TYR A 106 10.39 0.59 -5.05
N PRO A 107 10.69 1.07 -6.27
CA PRO A 107 11.23 2.41 -6.48
C PRO A 107 10.21 3.54 -6.24
N SER A 108 8.91 3.30 -6.48
CA SER A 108 7.83 4.28 -6.30
C SER A 108 6.98 3.96 -5.07
N GLU A 109 7.56 3.29 -4.06
CA GLU A 109 6.93 3.09 -2.76
C GLU A 109 7.10 4.36 -1.90
N ILE A 110 6.07 4.67 -1.11
CA ILE A 110 6.02 5.83 -0.20
C ILE A 110 7.24 5.88 0.73
N TYR A 111 7.69 4.70 1.16
CA TYR A 111 8.87 4.53 1.99
C TYR A 111 9.70 3.30 1.56
N THR A 112 10.73 3.56 0.76
CA THR A 112 11.70 2.54 0.33
C THR A 112 12.84 2.41 1.36
N ALA A 113 12.68 1.50 2.33
CA ALA A 113 13.70 1.27 3.36
C ALA A 113 15.08 0.87 2.76
N PRO A 114 16.19 1.53 3.14
CA PRO A 114 17.52 1.13 2.72
C PRO A 114 17.91 -0.25 3.26
N LYS A 115 18.71 -1.01 2.50
CA LYS A 115 19.17 -2.36 2.89
C LYS A 115 19.76 -2.39 4.30
N SER A 116 20.61 -1.43 4.63
CA SER A 116 21.27 -1.38 5.94
C SER A 116 20.29 -1.17 7.09
N TRP A 117 19.15 -0.52 6.86
CA TRP A 117 18.10 -0.35 7.87
C TRP A 117 17.29 -1.63 8.00
N THR A 118 16.97 -2.27 6.87
CA THR A 118 16.28 -3.56 6.82
C THR A 118 17.07 -4.67 7.52
N GLU A 119 18.39 -4.75 7.29
CA GLU A 119 19.28 -5.72 7.96
C GLU A 119 19.30 -5.52 9.48
N ARG A 120 19.26 -4.28 9.97
CA ARG A 120 19.17 -3.99 11.42
C ARG A 120 17.79 -4.33 11.99
N ALA A 121 16.72 -4.10 11.23
CA ALA A 121 15.35 -4.35 11.68
C ALA A 121 14.99 -5.86 11.68
N PHE A 122 15.60 -6.65 10.78
CA PHE A 122 15.29 -8.06 10.58
C PHE A 122 16.56 -8.92 10.67
N PRO A 123 16.91 -9.44 11.86
CA PRO A 123 18.12 -10.25 12.06
C PRO A 123 18.18 -11.54 11.22
N LYS A 124 17.04 -12.03 10.70
CA LYS A 124 16.92 -13.21 9.83
C LYS A 124 16.46 -12.84 8.42
N LEU A 125 16.98 -11.75 7.86
CA LEU A 125 16.69 -11.33 6.49
C LEU A 125 17.24 -12.34 5.47
N LEU A 126 16.37 -13.02 4.73
CA LEU A 126 16.71 -13.99 3.68
C LEU A 126 16.99 -13.33 2.33
N HIS A 127 16.21 -12.29 2.02
CA HIS A 127 16.22 -11.62 0.73
C HIS A 127 15.99 -10.12 0.91
N TYR A 128 16.76 -9.33 0.18
CA TYR A 128 16.51 -7.90 -0.02
C TYR A 128 16.61 -7.61 -1.51
N GLY A 129 15.48 -7.39 -2.16
CA GLY A 129 15.42 -7.07 -3.58
C GLY A 129 15.07 -5.62 -3.85
N ARG A 130 15.47 -5.16 -5.03
CA ARG A 130 15.16 -3.84 -5.58
C ARG A 130 14.68 -4.00 -7.02
N PRO A 131 13.39 -4.32 -7.22
CA PRO A 131 12.82 -4.40 -8.55
C PRO A 131 13.01 -3.08 -9.32
N PRO A 132 13.15 -3.12 -10.66
CA PRO A 132 13.39 -1.92 -11.45
C PRO A 132 12.16 -1.01 -11.58
N LYS A 133 10.97 -1.53 -11.27
CA LYS A 133 9.68 -0.82 -11.38
C LYS A 133 8.70 -1.32 -10.32
N GLY A 134 7.78 -0.44 -9.93
CA GLY A 134 6.62 -0.71 -9.08
C GLY A 134 6.40 0.38 -8.04
N CYS A 135 5.14 0.60 -7.70
CA CYS A 135 4.66 1.51 -6.66
C CYS A 135 4.16 0.76 -5.41
N HIS A 136 3.38 1.44 -4.59
CA HIS A 136 2.73 0.88 -3.40
C HIS A 136 1.90 -0.38 -3.70
N PHE A 137 1.26 -0.43 -4.87
CA PHE A 137 0.44 -1.57 -5.30
C PHE A 137 1.26 -2.63 -6.06
N ALA A 138 2.45 -2.96 -5.57
CA ALA A 138 3.46 -3.76 -6.28
C ALA A 138 2.95 -5.08 -6.90
N ALA A 139 2.14 -5.85 -6.16
CA ALA A 139 1.57 -7.10 -6.65
C ALA A 139 0.56 -6.91 -7.77
N TRP A 140 -0.16 -5.77 -7.74
CA TRP A 140 -1.19 -5.43 -8.69
C TRP A 140 -0.60 -4.81 -9.96
N GLU A 141 0.30 -3.85 -9.80
CA GLU A 141 0.94 -3.14 -10.92
C GLU A 141 2.00 -4.00 -11.63
N GLN A 142 2.85 -4.70 -10.88
CA GLN A 142 3.99 -5.45 -11.42
C GLN A 142 3.96 -6.92 -10.97
N PRO A 143 2.93 -7.69 -11.38
CA PRO A 143 2.72 -9.05 -10.86
C PRO A 143 3.89 -9.99 -11.13
N LYS A 144 4.62 -9.81 -12.25
CA LYS A 144 5.82 -10.58 -12.56
C LYS A 144 6.95 -10.28 -11.57
N TYR A 145 7.27 -9.01 -11.34
CA TYR A 145 8.33 -8.65 -10.39
C TYR A 145 7.98 -9.09 -8.98
N PHE A 146 6.74 -8.88 -8.55
CA PHE A 146 6.25 -9.39 -7.26
C PHE A 146 6.42 -10.90 -7.12
N THR A 147 5.99 -11.66 -8.13
CA THR A 147 6.10 -13.12 -8.08
C THR A 147 7.55 -13.60 -8.05
N ASP A 148 8.44 -12.98 -8.81
CA ASP A 148 9.86 -13.33 -8.85
C ASP A 148 10.55 -13.03 -7.50
N GLU A 149 10.18 -11.92 -6.86
CA GLU A 149 10.65 -11.54 -5.52
C GLU A 149 10.16 -12.50 -4.42
N VAL A 150 8.89 -12.91 -4.47
CA VAL A 150 8.34 -13.96 -3.58
C VAL A 150 9.11 -15.27 -3.79
N ARG A 151 9.31 -15.70 -5.03
CA ARG A 151 10.07 -16.93 -5.33
C ARG A 151 11.50 -16.85 -4.82
N ALA A 152 12.17 -15.71 -4.98
CA ALA A 152 13.53 -15.49 -4.48
C ALA A 152 13.56 -15.58 -2.94
N SER A 153 12.61 -14.92 -2.26
CA SER A 153 12.50 -14.90 -0.80
C SER A 153 12.31 -16.30 -0.20
N PHE A 154 11.51 -17.14 -0.85
CA PHE A 154 11.24 -18.51 -0.37
C PHE A 154 12.18 -19.56 -0.98
N LYS A 155 13.11 -19.21 -1.87
CA LYS A 155 13.96 -20.17 -2.59
C LYS A 155 14.73 -21.08 -1.64
N THR A 156 15.24 -20.54 -0.53
CA THR A 156 16.02 -21.28 0.47
C THR A 156 15.16 -22.07 1.45
N LEU A 157 13.84 -21.91 1.42
CA LEU A 157 12.88 -22.57 2.31
C LEU A 157 12.14 -23.74 1.64
N ARG A 158 12.32 -23.92 0.33
CA ARG A 158 11.73 -25.04 -0.42
C ARG A 158 12.67 -26.24 -0.29
N THR A 159 12.33 -27.16 0.59
CA THR A 159 12.92 -28.51 0.67
C THR A 159 12.45 -29.38 -0.47
#